data_AF-A0A4Q3WT51-F1
#
_entry.id   AF-A0A4Q3WT51-F1
#
_cell.length_a   1.000
_cell.length_b   1.000
_cell.length_c   1.000
_cell.angle_alpha   90.00
_cell.angle_beta   90.00
_cell.angle_gamma   90.00
#
_symmetry.space_group_name_H-M   'P 1'
#
loop_
_entity.id
_entity.type
_entity.pdbx_description
1 polymer ?
#
loop_
_entity_poly.entity_id
_entity_poly.type
_entity_poly.pdbx_seq_one_letter_code
_entity_poly.pdbx_strand_id
1 'polypeptide(L)'
;MPYIFNGDMVDIGGEPRLESGTMFVPLRKVASALGATVDFDPSSGTAILYMNDQIATFTNGQASVNLNGSQVQLSGAPFVESGETWVPVRFFESALGYKLNADPQNGIVELSL
;
A
#
# COMPACT_ATOMS: atom_id res chain seq x y z
N MET A 1 -5.38 13.31 -8.06
CA MET A 1 -4.24 12.83 -8.90
C MET A 1 -4.54 11.42 -9.42
N PRO A 2 -4.14 11.00 -10.65
CA PRO A 2 -4.56 9.70 -11.18
C PRO A 2 -3.71 8.55 -10.61
N TYR A 3 -4.38 7.52 -10.11
CA TYR A 3 -3.79 6.19 -10.00
C TYR A 3 -3.97 5.50 -11.34
N ILE A 4 -2.95 4.78 -11.79
CA ILE A 4 -3.01 3.99 -13.02
C ILE A 4 -2.79 2.53 -12.62
N PHE A 5 -3.78 1.69 -12.85
CA PHE A 5 -3.68 0.26 -12.59
C PHE A 5 -3.80 -0.49 -13.90
N ASN A 6 -2.74 -1.22 -14.29
CA ASN A 6 -2.69 -1.96 -15.56
C ASN A 6 -3.02 -1.12 -16.81
N GLY A 7 -2.68 0.18 -16.79
CA GLY A 7 -2.93 1.13 -17.88
C GLY A 7 -4.27 1.89 -17.78
N ASP A 8 -5.16 1.49 -16.88
CA ASP A 8 -6.43 2.18 -16.65
C ASP A 8 -6.30 3.23 -15.55
N MET A 9 -6.77 4.45 -15.83
CA MET A 9 -6.89 5.49 -14.81
C MET A 9 -8.03 5.14 -13.86
N VAL A 10 -7.71 5.03 -12.57
CA VAL A 10 -8.66 4.72 -11.52
C VAL A 10 -8.67 5.83 -10.48
N ASP A 11 -9.86 6.38 -10.23
CA ASP A 11 -10.09 7.27 -9.10
C ASP A 11 -10.48 6.43 -7.88
N ILE A 12 -9.56 6.32 -6.93
CA ILE A 12 -9.76 5.58 -5.68
C ILE A 12 -10.16 6.50 -4.50
N GLY A 13 -10.34 7.81 -4.74
CA GLY A 13 -10.82 8.75 -3.72
C GLY A 13 -9.83 9.04 -2.58
N GLY A 14 -8.52 9.03 -2.85
CA GLY A 14 -7.48 9.44 -1.91
C GLY A 14 -6.17 9.68 -2.65
N GLU A 15 -5.37 10.67 -2.26
CA GLU A 15 -4.15 11.05 -2.98
C GLU A 15 -2.89 10.40 -2.36
N PRO A 16 -1.86 10.08 -3.15
CA PRO A 16 -0.58 9.67 -2.62
C PRO A 16 0.03 10.79 -1.77
N ARG A 17 0.72 10.42 -0.69
CA ARG A 17 1.40 11.38 0.20
C ARG A 17 2.90 11.17 0.15
N LEU A 18 3.65 12.25 -0.03
CA LEU A 18 5.10 12.20 0.08
C LEU A 18 5.51 12.60 1.50
N GLU A 19 5.99 11.65 2.29
CA GLU A 19 6.46 11.90 3.64
C GLU A 19 7.91 11.44 3.78
N SER A 20 8.80 12.35 4.17
CA SER A 20 10.24 12.08 4.37
C SER A 20 10.90 11.35 3.18
N GLY A 21 10.48 11.68 1.96
CA GLY A 21 10.99 11.06 0.72
C GLY A 21 10.39 9.69 0.39
N THR A 22 9.45 9.18 1.18
CA THR A 22 8.68 7.96 0.90
C THR A 22 7.27 8.32 0.47
N MET A 23 6.81 7.72 -0.63
CA MET A 23 5.43 7.88 -1.06
C MET A 23 4.53 6.84 -0.38
N PHE A 24 3.48 7.33 0.25
CA PHE A 24 2.47 6.55 0.94
C PHE A 24 1.15 6.58 0.20
N VAL A 25 0.43 5.46 0.25
CA VAL A 25 -0.89 5.32 -0.36
C VAL A 25 -1.86 4.67 0.63
N PRO A 26 -3.16 4.97 0.53
CA PRO A 26 -4.16 4.33 1.36
C PRO A 26 -4.29 2.85 1.00
N LEU A 27 -3.84 1.97 1.91
CA LEU A 27 -3.72 0.53 1.68
C LEU A 27 -5.02 -0.09 1.17
N ARG A 28 -6.13 0.17 1.87
CA ARG A 28 -7.45 -0.41 1.54
C ARG A 28 -7.92 -0.02 0.13
N LYS A 29 -7.77 1.27 -0.24
CA LYS A 29 -8.22 1.81 -1.52
C LYS A 29 -7.40 1.22 -2.69
N VAL A 30 -6.08 1.21 -2.56
CA VAL A 30 -5.19 0.62 -3.58
C VAL A 30 -5.42 -0.88 -3.67
N ALA A 31 -5.51 -1.59 -2.55
CA ALA A 31 -5.78 -3.03 -2.53
C ALA A 31 -7.10 -3.37 -3.23
N SER A 32 -8.19 -2.66 -2.93
CA SER A 32 -9.49 -2.86 -3.60
C SER A 32 -9.39 -2.68 -5.12
N ALA A 33 -8.66 -1.67 -5.59
CA ALA A 33 -8.47 -1.43 -7.02
C ALA A 33 -7.65 -2.54 -7.71
N LEU A 34 -6.76 -3.20 -6.96
CA LEU A 34 -5.99 -4.36 -7.39
C LEU A 34 -6.73 -5.70 -7.21
N GLY A 35 -7.99 -5.69 -6.74
CA GLY A 35 -8.78 -6.89 -6.48
C GLY A 35 -8.44 -7.62 -5.19
N ALA A 36 -7.73 -6.97 -4.26
CA ALA A 36 -7.38 -7.48 -2.95
C ALA A 36 -8.34 -6.97 -1.86
N THR A 37 -8.40 -7.69 -0.74
CA THR A 37 -9.20 -7.31 0.43
C THR A 37 -8.30 -6.94 1.61
N VAL A 38 -8.77 -6.01 2.44
CA VAL A 38 -8.02 -5.54 3.62
C VAL A 38 -8.93 -5.56 4.84
N ASP A 39 -8.53 -6.36 5.83
CA ASP A 39 -9.09 -6.33 7.17
C ASP A 39 -8.25 -5.44 8.07
N PHE A 40 -8.90 -4.75 9.01
CA PHE A 40 -8.23 -3.90 9.97
C PHE A 40 -8.71 -4.23 11.38
N ASP A 41 -7.77 -4.55 12.26
CA ASP A 41 -8.01 -4.69 13.69
C ASP A 41 -7.61 -3.38 14.40
N PRO A 42 -8.58 -2.58 14.87
CA PRO A 42 -8.30 -1.34 15.57
C PRO A 42 -7.67 -1.56 16.95
N SER A 43 -7.85 -2.73 17.56
CA SER A 43 -7.34 -3.04 18.91
C SER A 43 -5.82 -3.20 18.90
N SER A 44 -5.27 -3.81 17.85
CA SER A 44 -3.84 -4.01 17.65
C SER A 44 -3.20 -3.00 16.70
N GLY A 45 -4.01 -2.20 15.99
CA GLY A 45 -3.52 -1.29 14.94
C GLY A 45 -2.93 -2.07 13.76
N THR A 46 -3.52 -3.22 13.44
CA THR A 46 -3.02 -4.14 12.42
C THR A 46 -3.92 -4.13 11.19
N ALA A 47 -3.33 -3.98 10.01
CA ALA A 47 -4.03 -4.20 8.74
C ALA A 47 -3.55 -5.51 8.10
N ILE A 48 -4.48 -6.36 7.67
CA ILE A 48 -4.18 -7.62 6.99
C ILE A 48 -4.69 -7.52 5.56
N LEU A 49 -3.77 -7.55 4.60
CA LEU A 49 -4.06 -7.59 3.18
C LEU A 49 -4.08 -9.04 2.70
N TYR A 50 -5.13 -9.39 1.96
CA TYR A 50 -5.29 -10.67 1.29
C TYR A 50 -5.33 -10.41 -0.22
N MET A 51 -4.38 -10.96 -0.95
CA MET A 51 -4.28 -10.83 -2.40
C MET A 51 -3.86 -12.16 -3.00
N ASN A 52 -4.78 -12.84 -3.69
CA ASN A 52 -4.56 -14.20 -4.17
C ASN A 52 -4.08 -15.12 -3.01
N ASP A 53 -2.91 -15.76 -3.16
CA ASP A 53 -2.29 -16.60 -2.13
C ASP A 53 -1.36 -15.83 -1.17
N GLN A 54 -1.29 -14.50 -1.29
CA GLN A 54 -0.44 -13.65 -0.46
C GLN A 54 -1.23 -13.06 0.71
N ILE A 55 -0.66 -13.17 1.92
CA ILE A 55 -1.15 -12.54 3.14
C ILE A 55 -0.07 -11.61 3.66
N ALA A 56 -0.38 -10.32 3.74
CA ALA A 56 0.53 -9.29 4.27
C ALA A 56 -0.07 -8.64 5.51
N THR A 57 0.64 -8.71 6.63
CA THR A 57 0.23 -8.12 7.91
C THR A 57 1.08 -6.90 8.22
N PHE A 58 0.43 -5.74 8.25
CA PHE A 58 1.00 -4.44 8.58
C PHE A 58 0.67 -4.06 10.01
N THR A 59 1.67 -3.63 10.76
CA THR A 59 1.47 -3.12 12.12
C THR A 59 1.81 -1.63 12.15
N ASN A 60 0.91 -0.82 12.71
CA ASN A 60 1.12 0.61 12.85
C ASN A 60 2.46 0.93 13.53
N GLY A 61 3.25 1.82 12.93
CA GLY A 61 4.55 2.25 13.43
C GLY A 61 5.70 1.25 13.25
N GLN A 62 5.46 0.07 12.68
CA GLN A 62 6.51 -0.93 12.43
C GLN A 62 6.96 -0.85 10.97
N ALA A 63 8.22 -0.48 10.72
CA ALA A 63 8.81 -0.44 9.37
C ALA A 63 9.08 -1.84 8.78
N SER A 64 8.27 -2.83 9.11
CA SER A 64 8.32 -4.18 8.57
C SER A 64 6.92 -4.72 8.37
N VAL A 65 6.74 -5.57 7.37
CA VAL A 65 5.51 -6.29 7.07
C VAL A 65 5.77 -7.79 7.18
N ASN A 66 4.82 -8.56 7.71
CA ASN A 66 4.88 -10.01 7.62
C ASN A 66 4.17 -10.46 6.34
N LEU A 67 4.92 -10.99 5.38
CA LEU A 67 4.43 -11.53 4.11
C LEU A 67 4.54 -13.06 4.14
N ASN A 68 3.41 -13.75 4.16
CA ASN A 68 3.32 -15.23 4.22
C ASN A 68 4.19 -15.88 5.30
N GLY A 69 4.28 -15.26 6.48
CA GLY A 69 5.10 -15.75 7.60
C GLY A 69 6.54 -15.25 7.58
N SER A 70 6.98 -14.54 6.54
CA SER A 70 8.33 -13.98 6.43
C SER A 70 8.32 -12.47 6.66
N GLN A 71 9.25 -11.96 7.47
CA GLN A 71 9.36 -10.52 7.71
C GLN A 71 10.10 -9.84 6.54
N VAL A 72 9.49 -8.78 6.01
CA VAL A 72 10.04 -7.96 4.92
C VAL A 72 10.15 -6.51 5.41
N GLN A 73 11.30 -5.88 5.16
CA GLN A 73 11.52 -4.49 5.54
C GLN A 73 10.77 -3.53 4.60
N LEU A 74 10.15 -2.50 5.16
CA LEU A 74 9.50 -1.43 4.42
C LEU A 74 10.41 -0.21 4.35
N SER A 75 10.25 0.60 3.29
CA SER A 75 10.97 1.87 3.14
C SER A 75 10.50 2.96 4.12
N GLY A 76 9.34 2.76 4.76
CA GLY A 76 8.79 3.62 5.80
C GLY A 76 7.82 2.84 6.68
N ALA A 77 7.63 3.29 7.92
CA ALA A 77 6.65 2.68 8.82
C ALA A 77 5.22 2.98 8.32
N PRO A 78 4.34 1.97 8.18
CA PRO A 78 2.92 2.20 7.99
C PRO A 78 2.37 3.00 9.15
N PHE A 79 1.40 3.87 8.86
CA PHE A 79 0.73 4.65 9.88
C PHE A 79 -0.78 4.64 9.67
N VAL A 80 -1.53 4.88 10.75
CA VAL A 80 -2.99 5.03 10.68
C VAL A 80 -3.33 6.49 10.86
N GLU A 81 -4.04 7.07 9.90
CA GLU A 81 -4.54 8.45 9.98
C GLU A 81 -5.98 8.49 9.49
N SER A 82 -6.86 9.16 10.25
CA SER A 82 -8.28 9.30 9.92
C SER A 82 -9.00 7.97 9.65
N GLY A 83 -8.56 6.88 10.32
CA GLY A 83 -9.10 5.53 10.13
C GLY A 83 -8.60 4.79 8.89
N GLU A 84 -7.68 5.38 8.12
CA GLU A 84 -7.04 4.74 6.97
C GLU A 84 -5.60 4.32 7.32
N THR A 85 -5.24 3.10 6.92
CA THR A 85 -3.84 2.64 6.98
C THR A 85 -3.11 3.12 5.73
N TRP A 86 -2.01 3.83 5.94
CA TRP A 86 -1.10 4.33 4.91
C TRP A 86 0.13 3.44 4.87
N VAL A 87 0.49 2.97 3.68
CA VAL A 87 1.66 2.10 3.47
C VAL A 87 2.58 2.67 2.39
N PRO A 88 3.89 2.41 2.45
CA PRO A 88 4.79 2.77 1.36
C PRO A 88 4.38 2.07 0.06
N VAL A 89 4.19 2.83 -1.02
CA VAL A 89 3.73 2.28 -2.31
C VAL A 89 4.69 1.25 -2.90
N ARG A 90 5.99 1.33 -2.57
CA ARG A 90 7.02 0.38 -3.00
C ARG A 90 6.77 -1.05 -2.48
N PHE A 91 5.95 -1.21 -1.43
CA PHE A 91 5.52 -2.53 -0.97
C PHE A 91 4.87 -3.36 -2.09
N PHE A 92 4.03 -2.75 -2.93
CA PHE A 92 3.34 -3.48 -4.00
C PHE A 92 4.34 -4.02 -5.04
N GLU A 93 5.48 -3.33 -5.22
CA GLU A 93 6.57 -3.81 -6.07
C GLU A 93 7.38 -4.92 -5.40
N SER A 94 7.86 -4.68 -4.17
CA SER A 94 8.78 -5.62 -3.52
C SER A 94 8.12 -6.90 -3.02
N ALA A 95 6.84 -6.84 -2.65
CA ALA A 95 6.13 -7.96 -2.02
C ALA A 95 5.12 -8.65 -2.93
N LEU A 96 4.50 -7.90 -3.84
CA LEU A 96 3.39 -8.40 -4.66
C LEU A 96 3.74 -8.51 -6.16
N GLY A 97 4.96 -8.12 -6.54
CA GLY A 97 5.48 -8.30 -7.90
C GLY A 97 4.98 -7.31 -8.94
N TYR A 98 4.30 -6.24 -8.53
CA TYR A 98 3.88 -5.17 -9.44
C TYR A 98 5.09 -4.32 -9.87
N LYS A 99 5.12 -3.88 -11.11
CA LYS A 99 6.02 -2.78 -11.51
C LYS A 99 5.43 -1.47 -11.02
N LEU A 100 6.24 -0.74 -10.26
CA LEU A 100 5.88 0.59 -9.78
C LEU A 100 6.56 1.65 -10.64
N ASN A 101 5.73 2.52 -11.22
CA ASN A 101 6.16 3.79 -11.80
C ASN A 101 5.48 4.92 -11.03
N ALA A 102 6.22 5.56 -10.13
CA ALA A 102 5.70 6.65 -9.32
C ALA A 102 6.43 7.95 -9.64
N ASP A 103 5.68 9.03 -9.86
CA ASP A 103 6.21 10.38 -9.97
C ASP A 103 5.71 11.21 -8.77
N PRO A 104 6.56 11.41 -7.74
CA PRO A 104 6.19 12.19 -6.57
C PRO A 104 5.95 13.67 -6.85
N GLN A 105 6.52 14.23 -7.92
CA GLN A 105 6.36 15.64 -8.26
C GLN A 105 5.00 15.90 -8.92
N ASN A 106 4.52 14.93 -9.70
CA ASN A 106 3.24 14.98 -10.39
C ASN A 106 2.12 14.18 -9.70
N GLY A 107 2.44 13.49 -8.60
CA GLY A 107 1.49 12.68 -7.83
C GLY A 107 0.98 11.43 -8.56
N ILE A 108 1.76 10.92 -9.52
CA ILE A 108 1.38 9.76 -10.32
C ILE A 108 1.79 8.49 -9.56
N VAL A 109 0.87 7.54 -9.47
CA VAL A 109 1.15 6.17 -9.03
C VAL A 109 0.63 5.21 -10.09
N GLU A 110 1.54 4.53 -10.75
CA GLU A 110 1.22 3.48 -11.71
C GLU A 110 1.71 2.12 -11.19
N LEU A 111 0.80 1.16 -11.11
CA LEU A 111 1.09 -0.24 -10.81
C LEU A 111 0.63 -1.12 -11.98
N SER A 112 1.53 -1.98 -12.47
CA SER A 112 1.26 -2.93 -13.56
C SER A 112 1.89 -4.29 -13.28
N LEU A 113 1.34 -5.36 -13.84
CA LEU A 113 1.95 -6.71 -13.81
C LEU A 113 2.93 -6.91 -14.98
#